data_AF-A0A7I7Y8B5-F1
#
_entry.id   AF-A0A7I7Y8B5-F1
#
_cell.length_a   1.000
_cell.length_b   1.000
_cell.length_c   1.000
_cell.angle_alpha   90.00
_cell.angle_beta   90.00
_cell.angle_gamma   90.00
#
_symmetry.space_group_name_H-M   'P 1'
#
loop_
_entity.id
_entity.type
_entity.pdbx_description
1 polymer ?
#
loop_
_entity_poly.entity_id
_entity_poly.type
_entity_poly.pdbx_seq_one_letter_code
_entity_poly.pdbx_strand_id
1 'polypeptide(L)'
;MVFYSFAEGAGGATEGRYYDCHKIEHMHDPTCLLAYEMNGQPLNEAHGAPLRLRNERELGFKQVKWVEAIEFVESFSDLGFGQGGYNEDHEFYGYRMPI
;
A
#
# COMPACT_ATOMS: atom_id res chain seq x y z
N MET A 1 -3.84 -3.32 -9.67
CA MET A 1 -3.60 -4.41 -8.71
C MET A 1 -3.65 -3.83 -7.32
N VAL A 2 -4.39 -4.47 -6.42
CA VAL A 2 -4.74 -3.93 -5.11
C VAL A 2 -4.06 -4.75 -4.03
N PHE A 3 -3.49 -4.07 -3.04
CA PHE A 3 -2.93 -4.70 -1.85
C PHE A 3 -3.75 -4.29 -0.64
N TYR A 4 -4.23 -5.29 0.09
CA TYR A 4 -4.94 -5.08 1.35
C TYR A 4 -4.02 -5.39 2.53
N SER A 5 -4.07 -4.55 3.56
CA SER A 5 -3.36 -4.75 4.81
C SER A 5 -4.27 -5.33 5.89
N PHE A 6 -3.70 -6.13 6.79
CA PHE A 6 -4.33 -6.43 8.08
C PHE A 6 -4.48 -5.19 8.98
N ALA A 7 -3.75 -4.12 8.71
CA ALA A 7 -3.86 -2.87 9.45
C ALA A 7 -5.04 -2.01 8.99
N GLU A 8 -5.57 -1.25 9.93
CA GLU A 8 -6.55 -0.21 9.67
C GLU A 8 -5.86 1.06 9.15
N GLY A 9 -6.63 1.89 8.46
CA GLY A 9 -6.21 3.25 8.11
C GLY A 9 -5.98 4.14 9.34
N ALA A 10 -5.47 5.34 9.13
CA ALA A 10 -5.21 6.33 10.17
C ALA A 10 -6.46 6.69 11.01
N GLY A 11 -7.66 6.66 10.41
CA GLY A 11 -8.94 6.82 11.11
C GLY A 11 -9.49 5.57 11.77
N GLY A 12 -8.69 4.49 11.88
CA GLY A 12 -9.06 3.23 12.51
C GLY A 12 -10.26 2.53 11.86
N ALA A 13 -10.92 1.66 12.62
CA ALA A 13 -12.06 0.84 12.17
C ALA A 13 -13.18 1.63 11.48
N THR A 14 -13.32 2.93 11.77
CA THR A 14 -14.33 3.82 11.17
C THR A 14 -14.04 4.22 9.73
N GLU A 15 -12.77 4.28 9.33
CA GLU A 15 -12.35 4.60 7.96
C GLU A 15 -11.92 3.36 7.16
N GLY A 16 -11.86 2.22 7.85
CA GLY A 16 -11.70 0.91 7.22
C GLY A 16 -10.24 0.45 7.11
N ARG A 17 -10.05 -0.58 6.29
CA ARG A 17 -8.76 -1.25 6.12
C ARG A 17 -7.82 -0.41 5.26
N TYR A 18 -6.54 -0.45 5.57
CA TYR A 18 -5.53 0.16 4.72
C TYR A 18 -5.38 -0.65 3.43
N TYR A 19 -5.46 0.03 2.28
CA TYR A 19 -5.25 -0.58 0.97
C TYR A 19 -4.56 0.40 0.04
N ASP A 20 -3.85 -0.12 -0.97
CA ASP A 20 -3.20 0.71 -2.00
C ASP A 20 -3.24 0.01 -3.36
N CYS A 21 -3.45 0.81 -4.41
CA CYS A 21 -3.52 0.33 -5.79
C CYS A 21 -2.24 0.68 -6.56
N HIS A 22 -1.69 -0.34 -7.21
CA HIS A 22 -0.54 -0.25 -8.09
C HIS A 22 -0.94 -0.57 -9.52
N LYS A 23 -0.34 0.14 -10.47
CA LYS A 23 -0.38 -0.26 -11.89
C LYS A 23 0.26 -1.63 -12.05
N ILE A 24 -0.38 -2.51 -12.81
CA ILE A 24 0.10 -3.89 -12.98
C ILE A 24 1.48 -3.91 -13.65
N GLU A 25 1.76 -2.95 -14.53
CA GLU A 25 3.04 -2.79 -15.21
C GLU A 25 4.20 -2.54 -14.22
N HIS A 26 3.93 -1.92 -13.07
CA HIS A 26 4.95 -1.67 -12.05
C HIS A 26 5.36 -2.97 -11.35
N MET A 27 4.47 -3.96 -11.30
CA MET A 27 4.72 -5.25 -10.66
C MET A 27 5.68 -6.13 -11.47
N HIS A 28 5.88 -5.81 -12.74
CA HIS A 28 6.89 -6.45 -13.59
C HIS A 28 8.30 -5.89 -13.40
N ASP A 29 8.48 -4.85 -12.58
CA ASP A 29 9.81 -4.33 -12.30
C ASP A 29 10.66 -5.38 -11.55
N PRO A 30 11.89 -5.68 -11.98
CA PRO A 30 12.76 -6.66 -11.30
C PRO A 30 13.04 -6.34 -9.83
N THR A 31 12.85 -5.09 -9.41
CA THR A 31 13.03 -4.62 -8.03
C THR A 31 11.72 -4.59 -7.24
N CYS A 32 10.58 -4.88 -7.87
CA CYS A 32 9.31 -5.04 -7.17
C CYS A 32 9.26 -6.42 -6.50
N LEU A 33 9.08 -6.44 -5.19
CA LEU A 33 9.21 -7.65 -4.39
C LEU A 33 8.23 -7.70 -3.23
N LEU A 34 7.77 -8.92 -2.95
CA LEU A 34 7.10 -9.26 -1.71
C LEU A 34 8.18 -9.68 -0.72
N ALA A 35 8.59 -8.75 0.14
CA ALA A 35 9.65 -8.99 1.12
C ALA A 35 9.10 -9.66 2.37
N TYR A 36 9.76 -10.74 2.79
CA TYR A 36 9.61 -11.36 4.11
C TYR A 36 10.86 -11.17 4.99
N GLU A 37 11.94 -10.65 4.41
CA GLU A 37 13.21 -10.34 5.08
C GLU A 37 13.66 -8.90 4.79
N MET A 38 14.46 -8.37 5.70
CA MET A 38 15.17 -7.10 5.55
C MET A 38 16.56 -7.24 6.16
N ASN A 39 17.61 -6.88 5.39
CA ASN A 39 19.01 -6.98 5.81
C ASN A 39 19.43 -8.41 6.25
N GLY A 40 18.92 -9.43 5.56
CA GLY A 40 19.25 -10.84 5.84
C GLY A 40 18.64 -11.38 7.14
N GLN A 41 17.64 -10.70 7.70
CA GLN A 41 16.87 -11.14 8.86
C GLN A 41 15.37 -11.10 8.53
N PRO A 42 14.55 -11.94 9.17
CA PRO A 42 13.09 -11.84 9.03
C PRO A 42 12.60 -10.43 9.36
N LEU A 43 11.56 -9.97 8.67
CA LEU A 43 10.90 -8.72 9.01
C LEU A 43 10.44 -8.74 10.47
N ASN A 44 10.52 -7.57 11.11
CA ASN A 44 9.83 -7.34 12.38
C ASN A 44 8.43 -6.74 12.13
N GLU A 45 7.61 -6.71 13.16
CA GLU A 45 6.24 -6.20 13.07
C GLU A 45 6.19 -4.74 12.56
N ALA A 46 7.06 -3.86 13.07
CA ALA A 46 7.10 -2.45 12.64
C ALA A 46 7.40 -2.27 11.14
N HIS A 47 8.21 -3.16 10.58
CA HIS A 47 8.57 -3.19 9.17
C HIS A 47 7.61 -4.00 8.29
N GLY A 48 6.55 -4.58 8.86
CA GLY A 48 5.48 -5.23 8.09
C GLY A 48 5.57 -6.75 8.03
N ALA A 49 6.17 -7.41 9.02
CA ALA A 49 6.13 -8.87 9.14
C ALA A 49 4.68 -9.42 9.09
N PRO A 50 4.44 -10.60 8.50
CA PRO A 50 5.43 -11.47 7.86
C PRO A 50 5.76 -11.06 6.42
N LEU A 51 4.97 -10.17 5.81
CA LEU A 51 5.05 -9.86 4.39
C LEU A 51 4.70 -8.39 4.12
N ARG A 52 5.56 -7.71 3.35
CA ARG A 52 5.31 -6.36 2.84
C ARG A 52 5.54 -6.28 1.34
N LEU A 53 4.90 -5.30 0.71
CA LEU A 53 5.26 -4.86 -0.63
C LEU A 53 6.51 -3.95 -0.57
N ARG A 54 7.38 -4.11 -1.57
CA ARG A 54 8.43 -3.16 -1.91
C ARG A 54 8.35 -2.90 -3.41
N ASN A 55 8.12 -1.65 -3.78
CA ASN A 55 8.06 -1.21 -5.16
C ASN A 55 8.83 0.10 -5.26
N GLU A 56 9.95 0.09 -5.98
CA GLU A 56 10.85 1.25 -6.10
C GLU A 56 10.32 2.34 -7.05
N ARG A 57 9.26 2.06 -7.81
CA ARG A 57 8.63 3.06 -8.68
C ARG A 57 7.59 3.92 -7.98
N GLU A 58 7.28 3.61 -6.73
CA GLU A 58 6.16 4.21 -5.98
C GLU A 58 6.62 4.84 -4.66
N LEU A 59 5.78 5.73 -4.12
CA LEU A 59 6.06 6.40 -2.86
C LEU A 59 6.03 5.44 -1.68
N GLY A 60 6.75 5.79 -0.60
CA GLY A 60 6.92 4.90 0.56
C GLY A 60 5.62 4.48 1.24
N PHE A 61 4.58 5.34 1.23
CA PHE A 61 3.29 4.99 1.82
C PHE A 61 2.55 3.93 0.98
N LYS A 62 2.79 3.87 -0.33
CA LYS A 62 2.19 2.85 -1.22
C LYS A 62 2.73 1.45 -0.98
N GLN A 63 3.83 1.34 -0.24
CA GLN A 63 4.44 0.07 0.12
C GLN A 63 3.71 -0.56 1.30
N VAL A 64 2.60 -1.23 0.99
CA VAL A 64 1.71 -1.87 1.97
C VAL A 64 2.50 -2.85 2.87
N LYS A 65 2.38 -2.64 4.17
CA LYS A 65 2.89 -3.54 5.22
C LYS A 65 1.78 -4.49 5.67
N TRP A 66 2.14 -5.64 6.23
CA TRP A 66 1.18 -6.63 6.75
C TRP A 66 0.17 -7.08 5.69
N VAL A 67 0.67 -7.51 4.52
CA VAL A 67 -0.17 -7.88 3.37
C VAL A 67 -1.10 -9.04 3.73
N GLU A 68 -2.41 -8.79 3.63
CA GLU A 68 -3.49 -9.77 3.81
C GLU A 68 -3.87 -10.42 2.49
N ALA A 69 -4.10 -9.59 1.46
CA ALA A 69 -4.59 -10.05 0.17
C ALA A 69 -4.05 -9.19 -0.97
N ILE A 70 -3.97 -9.81 -2.15
CA ILE A 70 -3.61 -9.17 -3.42
C ILE A 70 -4.71 -9.48 -4.42
N GLU A 71 -5.29 -8.44 -5.02
CA GLU A 71 -6.40 -8.58 -5.97
C GLU A 71 -6.08 -7.92 -7.32
N PHE A 72 -6.46 -8.61 -8.39
CA PHE A 72 -6.40 -8.08 -9.75
C PHE A 72 -7.78 -7.54 -10.11
N VAL A 73 -7.85 -6.23 -10.33
CA VAL A 73 -9.07 -5.52 -10.69
C VAL A 73 -8.90 -4.83 -12.04
N GLU A 74 -9.99 -4.66 -12.78
CA GLU A 74 -10.00 -3.91 -14.04
C GLU A 74 -9.78 -2.41 -13.83
N SER A 75 -10.42 -1.85 -12.79
CA SER A 75 -10.25 -0.45 -12.38
C SER A 75 -10.32 -0.34 -10.85
N PHE A 76 -9.64 0.67 -10.29
CA PHE A 76 -9.76 1.03 -8.88
C PHE A 76 -10.89 2.03 -8.61
N SER A 77 -11.60 2.50 -9.64
CA SER A 77 -12.69 3.48 -9.50
C SER A 77 -13.82 3.02 -8.58
N ASP A 78 -14.02 1.70 -8.47
CA ASP A 78 -15.05 1.09 -7.63
C ASP A 78 -14.53 0.68 -6.24
N LEU A 79 -13.26 0.97 -5.92
CA LEU A 79 -12.63 0.65 -4.64
C LEU A 79 -12.54 1.88 -3.75
N GLY A 80 -12.95 1.74 -2.49
CA GLY A 80 -12.94 2.84 -1.52
C GLY A 80 -13.70 4.07 -2.04
N PHE A 81 -13.04 5.22 -2.07
CA PHE A 81 -13.55 6.46 -2.67
C PHE A 81 -13.07 6.68 -4.11
N GLY A 82 -12.50 5.66 -4.73
CA GLY A 82 -12.14 5.62 -6.14
C GLY A 82 -10.85 6.36 -6.49
N GLN A 83 -10.03 6.76 -5.50
CA GLN A 83 -8.77 7.48 -5.75
C GLN A 83 -7.54 6.58 -5.75
N GLY A 84 -7.71 5.28 -5.53
CA GLY A 84 -6.65 4.27 -5.74
C GLY A 84 -5.77 3.99 -4.53
N GLY A 85 -6.18 4.39 -3.32
CA GLY A 85 -5.49 4.04 -2.08
C GLY A 85 -6.09 4.75 -0.87
N TYR A 86 -5.81 4.24 0.32
CA TYR A 86 -6.34 4.80 1.56
C TYR A 86 -5.91 6.27 1.75
N ASN A 87 -4.65 6.60 1.49
CA ASN A 87 -4.18 7.98 1.64
C ASN A 87 -4.75 8.88 0.56
N GLU A 88 -4.85 8.42 -0.69
CA GLU A 88 -5.50 9.18 -1.76
C GLU A 88 -6.98 9.45 -1.49
N ASP A 89 -7.64 8.52 -0.80
CA ASP A 89 -9.04 8.61 -0.42
C ASP A 89 -9.29 9.54 0.79
N HIS A 90 -8.37 9.62 1.76
CA HIS A 90 -8.59 10.29 3.05
C HIS A 90 -7.63 11.48 3.31
N GLU A 91 -6.39 11.36 2.86
CA GLU A 91 -5.37 12.39 2.98
C GLU A 91 -5.31 13.18 1.66
N PHE A 92 -6.22 14.15 1.51
CA PHE A 92 -6.05 15.16 0.47
C PHE A 92 -4.68 15.82 0.65
N TYR A 93 -3.74 15.59 -0.27
CA TYR A 93 -2.56 16.43 -0.44
C TYR A 93 -3.00 17.81 -0.93
N GLY A 94 -3.57 18.60 -0.01
CA GLY A 94 -3.88 20.00 -0.23
C GLY A 94 -2.64 20.74 -0.70
N TYR A 95 -2.85 21.60 -1.69
CA TYR A 95 -1.84 22.43 -2.36
C TYR A 95 -0.83 23.00 -1.34
N ARG A 96 0.43 22.55 -1.42
CA ARG A 96 1.65 23.18 -0.89
C ARG A 96 1.42 24.14 0.27
N MET A 97 1.58 23.68 1.52
CA MET A 97 1.86 24.62 2.61
C MET A 97 3.20 25.30 2.30
N PRO A 98 3.25 26.63 2.13
CA PRO A 98 4.52 27.33 2.05
C PRO A 98 5.18 27.25 3.43
N ILE A 99 6.47 26.89 3.41
CA ILE A 99 7.40 27.14 4.51
C ILE A 99 7.60 28.65 4.72
#